data_AF-A0A419F142-F1
#
_entry.id   AF-A0A419F142-F1
#
_cell.length_a   1.000
_cell.length_b   1.000
_cell.length_c   1.000
_cell.angle_alpha   90.00
_cell.angle_beta   90.00
_cell.angle_gamma   90.00
#
_symmetry.space_group_name_H-M   'P 1'
#
loop_
_entity.id
_entity.type
_entity.pdbx_description
1 polymer ?
#
loop_
_entity_poly.entity_id
_entity_poly.type
_entity_poly.pdbx_seq_one_letter_code
_entity_poly.pdbx_strand_id
1 'polypeptide(L)'
;MARSSGKQSASYRTCECGHAWKTRDDFLRDKNVKIVGYQPDFVNHKYNHFLFQHTMKGCGQFLGVRASDFQELREKECANELCFAKEQCPGYCKNTLDLRVCSVNCRNASDRMVATKIRTRRILRRLRPARSARIHIGSRGKPAAARSK
;
A
#
# COMPACT_ATOMS: atom_id res chain seq x y z
N MET A 1 -33.02 -16.77 -17.51
CA MET A 1 -32.59 -15.72 -16.55
C MET A 1 -31.08 -15.56 -16.65
N ALA A 2 -30.61 -14.56 -17.39
CA ALA A 2 -29.17 -14.31 -17.56
C ALA A 2 -28.62 -13.65 -16.28
N ARG A 3 -27.74 -14.34 -15.55
CA ARG A 3 -26.95 -13.72 -14.49
C ARG A 3 -25.84 -12.92 -15.14
N SER A 4 -26.01 -11.60 -15.20
CA SER A 4 -24.93 -10.68 -15.56
C SER A 4 -23.83 -10.77 -14.50
N SER A 5 -22.78 -11.55 -14.79
CA SER A 5 -21.53 -11.56 -14.03
C SER A 5 -20.79 -10.25 -14.27
N GLY A 6 -21.24 -9.18 -13.61
CA GLY A 6 -20.51 -7.92 -13.52
C GLY A 6 -19.17 -8.17 -12.85
N LYS A 7 -18.09 -8.02 -13.61
CA LYS A 7 -16.71 -8.16 -13.15
C LYS A 7 -16.45 -7.10 -12.06
N GLN A 8 -16.60 -7.46 -10.79
CA GLN A 8 -16.24 -6.59 -9.68
C GLN A 8 -14.75 -6.27 -9.79
N SER A 9 -14.41 -4.99 -9.88
CA SER A 9 -13.01 -4.56 -9.83
C SER A 9 -12.52 -4.76 -8.40
N ALA A 10 -11.56 -5.66 -8.21
CA ALA A 10 -10.99 -5.95 -6.90
C ALA A 10 -10.34 -4.67 -6.33
N SER A 11 -10.75 -4.27 -5.12
CA SER A 11 -10.11 -3.19 -4.37
C SER A 11 -8.76 -3.66 -3.82
N TYR A 12 -7.76 -2.78 -3.80
CA TYR A 12 -6.48 -3.03 -3.13
C TYR A 12 -6.66 -3.30 -1.64
N ARG A 13 -7.45 -2.45 -0.97
CA ARG A 13 -7.77 -2.62 0.45
C ARG A 13 -9.17 -2.09 0.73
N THR A 14 -9.82 -2.70 1.72
CA THR A 14 -11.11 -2.28 2.25
C THR A 14 -11.01 -2.15 3.76
N CYS A 15 -11.59 -1.08 4.28
CA CYS A 15 -11.79 -0.88 5.71
C CYS A 15 -13.16 -1.41 6.11
N GLU A 16 -13.30 -1.90 7.34
CA GLU A 16 -14.58 -2.39 7.87
C GLU A 16 -15.66 -1.30 7.95
N CYS A 17 -15.29 -0.02 7.91
CA CYS A 17 -16.25 1.09 7.78
C CYS A 17 -16.86 1.22 6.37
N GLY A 18 -16.52 0.34 5.43
CA GLY A 18 -17.00 0.34 4.06
C GLY A 18 -16.17 1.18 3.08
N HIS A 19 -15.18 1.93 3.56
CA HIS A 19 -14.28 2.67 2.67
C HIS A 19 -13.33 1.69 1.95
N ALA A 20 -13.15 1.86 0.64
CA ALA A 20 -12.31 1.00 -0.18
C ALA A 20 -11.36 1.80 -1.07
N TRP A 21 -10.11 1.36 -1.14
CA TRP A 21 -9.07 1.95 -1.96
C TRP A 21 -8.81 1.03 -3.16
N LYS A 22 -8.90 1.58 -4.37
CA LYS A 22 -8.72 0.79 -5.61
C LYS A 22 -7.27 0.42 -5.84
N THR A 23 -6.36 1.34 -5.55
CA THR A 23 -4.92 1.13 -5.69
C THR A 23 -4.20 1.43 -4.37
N ARG A 24 -2.98 0.91 -4.26
CA ARG A 24 -2.06 1.25 -3.16
C ARG A 24 -1.76 2.75 -3.12
N ASP A 25 -1.69 3.41 -4.28
CA ASP A 25 -1.44 4.84 -4.35
C ASP A 25 -2.64 5.64 -3.83
N ASP A 26 -3.88 5.20 -4.10
CA ASP A 26 -5.09 5.78 -3.49
C ASP A 26 -5.04 5.65 -1.96
N PHE A 27 -4.66 4.46 -1.47
CA PHE A 27 -4.50 4.17 -0.05
C PHE A 27 -3.47 5.09 0.64
N LEU A 28 -2.30 5.29 0.01
CA LEU A 28 -1.26 6.16 0.56
C LEU A 28 -1.60 7.66 0.46
N ARG A 29 -2.37 8.08 -0.55
CA ARG A 29 -2.78 9.48 -0.73
C ARG A 29 -3.86 9.89 0.26
N ASP A 30 -4.69 8.96 0.73
CA ASP A 30 -5.71 9.23 1.73
C ASP A 30 -5.14 9.92 2.98
N LYS A 31 -5.70 11.07 3.32
CA LYS A 31 -5.27 11.86 4.49
C LYS A 31 -5.63 11.20 5.81
N ASN A 32 -6.67 10.37 5.81
CA ASN A 32 -7.20 9.66 6.97
C ASN A 32 -6.50 8.32 7.18
N VAL A 33 -5.68 7.84 6.24
CA VAL A 33 -4.82 6.68 6.45
C VAL A 33 -3.48 7.12 7.01
N LYS A 34 -3.13 6.59 8.19
CA LYS A 34 -1.87 6.85 8.89
C LYS A 34 -1.15 5.53 9.11
N ILE A 35 0.14 5.47 8.78
CA ILE A 35 0.97 4.36 9.25
C ILE A 35 1.25 4.59 10.74
N VAL A 36 0.98 3.57 11.55
CA VAL A 36 1.09 3.61 13.01
C VAL A 36 2.06 2.58 13.54
N GLY A 37 2.41 1.56 12.74
CA GLY A 37 3.33 0.53 13.18
C GLY A 37 3.89 -0.36 12.08
N TYR A 38 4.73 -1.29 12.51
CA TYR A 38 5.40 -2.30 11.71
C TYR A 38 5.52 -3.58 12.54
N GLN A 39 5.01 -4.68 11.98
CA GLN A 39 5.08 -6.01 12.58
C GLN A 39 6.03 -6.89 11.76
N PRO A 40 7.26 -7.10 12.23
CA PRO A 40 8.18 -8.01 11.57
C PRO A 40 7.79 -9.47 11.80
N ASP A 41 7.98 -10.28 10.77
CA ASP A 41 8.08 -11.73 10.87
C ASP A 41 9.57 -12.10 10.92
N PHE A 42 9.97 -12.73 12.03
CA PHE A 42 11.37 -13.07 12.26
C PHE A 42 11.80 -14.31 11.45
N VAL A 43 10.86 -15.15 11.01
CA VAL A 43 11.11 -16.36 10.23
C VAL A 43 11.16 -16.02 8.74
N ASN A 44 10.11 -15.40 8.22
CA ASN A 44 9.97 -15.09 6.80
C ASN A 44 9.59 -13.62 6.57
N HIS A 45 10.57 -12.82 6.16
CA HIS A 45 10.40 -11.38 5.91
C HIS A 45 9.34 -11.03 4.86
N LYS A 46 8.93 -11.98 4.00
CA LYS A 46 7.81 -11.78 3.06
C LYS A 46 6.49 -11.55 3.79
N TYR A 47 6.42 -11.95 5.07
CA TYR A 47 5.23 -11.79 5.91
C TYR A 47 5.28 -10.59 6.84
N ASN A 48 6.30 -9.74 6.73
CA ASN A 48 6.32 -8.45 7.43
C ASN A 48 5.08 -7.62 7.06
N HIS A 49 4.53 -6.89 8.03
CA HIS A 49 3.39 -6.00 7.81
C HIS A 49 3.70 -4.57 8.24
N PHE A 50 3.21 -3.62 7.47
CA PHE A 50 2.92 -2.27 7.96
C PHE A 50 1.53 -2.24 8.56
N LEU A 51 1.42 -1.57 9.69
CA LEU A 51 0.16 -1.35 10.39
C LEU A 51 -0.28 0.07 10.09
N PHE A 52 -1.41 0.20 9.45
CA PHE A 52 -2.07 1.47 9.20
C PHE A 52 -3.30 1.61 10.08
N GLN A 53 -3.75 2.84 10.30
CA GLN A 53 -5.00 3.16 10.94
C GLN A 53 -5.81 4.06 10.02
N HIS A 54 -7.09 3.73 9.82
CA HIS A 54 -8.05 4.62 9.18
C HIS A 54 -8.69 5.51 10.26
N THR A 55 -8.44 6.81 10.17
CA THR A 55 -8.70 7.81 11.23
C THR A 55 -9.82 8.79 10.89
N MET A 56 -10.66 8.46 9.90
CA MET A 56 -11.84 9.24 9.58
C MET A 56 -12.81 9.24 10.77
N LYS A 57 -13.57 10.32 10.98
CA LYS A 57 -14.58 10.39 12.04
C LYS A 57 -15.53 9.18 11.97
N GLY A 58 -15.66 8.45 13.08
CA GLY A 58 -16.45 7.21 13.14
C GLY A 58 -15.68 5.94 12.74
N CYS A 59 -14.39 6.04 12.43
CA CYS A 59 -13.51 4.90 12.15
C CYS A 59 -12.18 5.05 12.90
N GLY A 60 -11.66 3.93 13.40
CA GLY A 60 -10.33 3.84 14.04
C GLY A 60 -9.62 2.54 13.72
N GLN A 61 -10.06 1.84 12.67
CA GLN A 61 -9.69 0.47 12.36
C GLN A 61 -8.22 0.35 11.94
N PHE A 62 -7.58 -0.71 12.42
CA PHE A 62 -6.22 -1.07 12.03
C PHE A 62 -6.25 -1.90 10.74
N LEU A 63 -5.32 -1.62 9.84
CA LEU A 63 -5.18 -2.27 8.54
C LEU A 63 -3.75 -2.78 8.43
N GLY A 64 -3.59 -4.11 8.54
CA GLY A 64 -2.34 -4.79 8.23
C GLY A 64 -2.17 -4.92 6.72
N VAL A 65 -1.07 -4.39 6.20
CA VAL A 65 -0.70 -4.45 4.78
C VAL A 65 0.70 -5.05 4.67
N ARG A 66 0.93 -5.94 3.71
CA ARG A 66 2.23 -6.57 3.53
C ARG A 66 3.28 -5.50 3.23
N ALA A 67 4.42 -5.55 3.92
CA ALA A 67 5.55 -4.66 3.63
C ALA A 67 6.13 -4.92 2.23
N SER A 68 5.94 -6.14 1.70
CA SER A 68 6.33 -6.50 0.34
C SER A 68 5.63 -5.67 -0.74
N ASP A 69 4.44 -5.15 -0.47
CA ASP A 69 3.69 -4.31 -1.41
C ASP A 69 4.38 -2.95 -1.67
N PHE A 70 5.45 -2.65 -0.95
CA PHE A 70 6.19 -1.39 -1.01
C PHE A 70 7.68 -1.62 -1.30
N GLN A 71 8.05 -2.79 -1.84
CA GLN A 71 9.44 -3.14 -2.12
C GLN A 71 10.14 -2.13 -3.02
N GLU A 72 9.44 -1.58 -4.02
CA GLU A 72 9.99 -0.61 -4.96
C GLU A 72 10.23 0.78 -4.33
N LEU A 73 9.80 0.99 -3.08
CA LEU A 73 10.09 2.20 -2.30
C LEU A 73 11.40 2.08 -1.49
N ARG A 74 12.05 0.92 -1.51
CA ARG A 74 13.35 0.68 -0.87
C ARG A 74 14.45 1.23 -1.77
N GLU A 75 15.31 2.10 -1.24
CA GLU A 75 16.38 2.76 -2.01
C GLU A 75 17.72 2.00 -1.99
N LYS A 76 17.91 1.12 -1.00
CA LYS A 76 19.13 0.34 -0.85
C LYS A 76 18.77 -1.14 -0.81
N GLU A 77 19.66 -1.97 -1.32
CA GLU A 77 19.58 -3.41 -1.06
C GLU A 77 19.52 -3.64 0.46
N CYS A 78 18.57 -4.46 0.86
CA CYS A 78 18.39 -4.77 2.26
C CYS A 78 19.52 -5.71 2.69
N ALA A 79 20.07 -5.52 3.88
CA ALA A 79 20.83 -6.60 4.51
C ALA A 79 19.94 -7.84 4.57
N ASN A 80 20.49 -8.98 4.13
CA ASN A 80 19.78 -10.26 4.24
C ASN A 80 19.73 -10.75 5.69
N GLU A 81 20.62 -10.25 6.54
CA GLU A 81 20.81 -10.70 7.92
C GLU A 81 19.79 -10.07 8.89
N LEU A 82 19.22 -10.92 9.74
CA LEU A 82 18.40 -10.51 10.88
C LEU A 82 19.29 -10.30 12.11
N CYS A 83 19.38 -9.07 12.59
CA CYS A 83 20.13 -8.75 13.81
C CYS A 83 19.27 -8.83 15.09
N PHE A 84 18.06 -9.40 15.03
CA PHE A 84 17.19 -9.49 16.20
C PHE A 84 17.85 -10.32 17.31
N ALA A 85 17.71 -9.86 18.56
CA ALA A 85 18.31 -10.46 19.76
C ALA A 85 19.84 -10.50 19.82
N LYS A 86 20.56 -9.92 18.85
CA LYS A 86 22.01 -9.70 18.94
C LYS A 86 22.33 -8.49 19.81
N GLU A 87 23.54 -8.43 20.36
CA GLU A 87 24.01 -7.38 21.27
C GLU A 87 23.86 -5.96 20.68
N GLN A 88 24.19 -5.80 19.40
CA GLN A 88 24.08 -4.53 18.67
C GLN A 88 22.64 -4.13 18.29
N CYS A 89 21.63 -4.96 18.62
CA CYS A 89 20.25 -4.72 18.24
C CYS A 89 19.58 -3.68 19.17
N PRO A 90 19.07 -2.55 18.65
CA PRO A 90 18.38 -1.56 19.49
C PRO A 90 17.00 -2.01 19.99
N GLY A 91 16.52 -3.20 19.58
CA GLY A 91 15.29 -3.78 20.12
C GLY A 91 13.98 -3.18 19.61
N TYR A 92 13.99 -2.23 18.66
CA TYR A 92 12.76 -1.58 18.16
C TYR A 92 11.70 -2.56 17.62
N CYS A 93 12.10 -3.72 17.12
CA CYS A 93 11.18 -4.75 16.63
C CYS A 93 10.31 -5.38 17.73
N LYS A 94 10.62 -5.18 19.03
CA LYS A 94 9.81 -5.63 20.16
C LYS A 94 8.55 -4.77 20.36
N ASN A 95 8.56 -3.52 19.87
CA ASN A 95 7.40 -2.63 19.92
C ASN A 95 6.91 -2.35 18.49
N THR A 96 5.77 -2.90 18.13
CA THR A 96 5.22 -2.77 16.78
C THR A 96 4.81 -1.34 16.43
N LEU A 97 4.56 -0.47 17.42
CA LEU A 97 4.21 0.94 17.20
C LEU A 97 5.44 1.86 17.16
N ASP A 98 6.61 1.36 17.55
CA ASP A 98 7.86 2.08 17.38
C ASP A 98 8.32 1.97 15.92
N LEU A 99 8.32 3.08 15.20
CA LEU A 99 8.75 3.17 13.80
C LEU A 99 10.17 3.71 13.63
N ARG A 100 10.96 3.85 14.70
CA ARG A 100 12.37 4.25 14.59
C ARG A 100 13.13 3.25 13.70
N VAL A 101 14.03 3.78 12.89
CA VAL A 101 14.92 2.99 12.02
C VAL A 101 16.10 2.52 12.86
N CYS A 102 16.50 1.26 12.71
CA CYS A 102 17.69 0.74 13.37
C CYS A 102 18.94 1.46 12.87
N SER A 103 19.89 1.76 13.76
CA SER A 103 21.22 2.28 13.40
C SER A 103 22.13 1.21 12.79
N VAL A 104 21.85 -0.06 13.06
CA VAL A 104 22.60 -1.21 12.53
C VAL A 104 22.05 -1.70 11.19
N ASN A 105 22.92 -2.29 10.38
CA ASN A 105 22.57 -2.88 9.09
C ASN A 105 21.79 -4.18 9.27
N CYS A 106 20.48 -4.07 9.52
CA CYS A 106 19.56 -5.17 9.78
C CYS A 106 18.49 -5.23 8.69
N ARG A 107 18.06 -6.45 8.32
CA ARG A 107 16.97 -6.70 7.36
C ARG A 107 15.72 -5.84 7.62
N ASN A 108 15.32 -5.67 8.88
CA ASN A 108 14.13 -4.92 9.26
C ASN A 108 14.33 -3.38 9.24
N ALA A 109 15.57 -2.90 9.14
CA ALA A 109 15.86 -1.46 9.08
C ALA A 109 15.30 -0.85 7.79
N SER A 110 15.38 -1.57 6.67
CA SER A 110 14.88 -1.11 5.37
C SER A 110 13.36 -0.91 5.36
N ASP A 111 12.60 -1.85 5.95
CA ASP A 111 11.15 -1.70 6.09
C ASP A 111 10.79 -0.50 6.96
N ARG A 112 11.52 -0.28 8.07
CA ARG A 112 11.33 0.87 8.95
C ARG A 112 11.66 2.19 8.24
N MET A 113 12.62 2.20 7.34
CA MET A 113 12.92 3.36 6.51
C MET A 113 11.78 3.66 5.53
N VAL A 114 11.19 2.64 4.90
CA VAL A 114 9.99 2.81 4.06
C VAL A 114 8.82 3.34 4.91
N ALA A 115 8.56 2.73 6.07
CA ALA A 115 7.52 3.19 6.99
C ALA A 115 7.70 4.66 7.38
N THR A 116 8.93 5.09 7.65
CA THR A 116 9.25 6.50 7.93
C THR A 116 8.92 7.41 6.76
N LYS A 117 9.26 7.03 5.52
CA LYS A 117 8.95 7.81 4.31
C LYS A 117 7.45 7.93 4.06
N ILE A 118 6.70 6.86 4.32
CA ILE A 118 5.23 6.84 4.28
C ILE A 118 4.68 7.81 5.34
N ARG A 119 5.15 7.69 6.59
CA ARG A 119 4.73 8.54 7.72
C ARG A 119 4.93 10.02 7.45
N THR A 120 6.11 10.40 6.96
CA THR A 120 6.44 11.80 6.62
C THR A 120 5.87 12.23 5.27
N ARG A 121 5.08 11.38 4.61
CA ARG A 121 4.51 11.59 3.26
C ARG A 121 5.53 11.98 2.18
N ARG A 122 6.82 11.71 2.40
CA ARG A 122 7.91 12.04 1.45
C ARG A 122 7.76 11.25 0.15
N ILE A 123 7.15 10.07 0.23
CA ILE A 123 6.92 9.21 -0.93
C ILE A 123 5.84 9.74 -1.88
N LEU A 124 4.91 10.59 -1.40
CA LEU A 124 3.78 11.03 -2.21
C LEU A 124 4.19 11.84 -3.45
N ARG A 125 5.37 12.49 -3.42
CA ARG A 125 5.94 13.18 -4.59
C ARG A 125 6.42 12.23 -5.69
N ARG A 126 6.75 10.98 -5.33
CA ARG A 126 7.23 9.94 -6.26
C ARG A 126 6.13 9.04 -6.78
N LEU A 127 4.97 8.99 -6.12
CA LEU A 127 3.80 8.28 -6.62
C LEU A 127 3.37 8.96 -7.92
N ARG A 128 3.47 8.24 -9.05
CA ARG A 128 2.97 8.75 -10.34
C ARG A 128 1.48 9.09 -10.19
N PRO A 129 0.95 10.10 -10.90
CA PRO A 129 -0.49 10.23 -11.03
C PRO A 129 -1.03 8.90 -11.54
N ALA A 130 -2.06 8.36 -10.89
CA ALA A 130 -2.81 7.25 -11.45
C ALA A 130 -3.23 7.70 -12.85
N ARG A 131 -2.71 7.03 -13.90
CA ARG A 131 -3.15 7.28 -15.27
C ARG A 131 -4.65 6.99 -15.26
N SER A 132 -5.49 8.02 -15.22
CA SER A 132 -6.91 7.84 -15.48
C SER A 132 -7.01 7.15 -16.82
N ALA A 133 -7.52 5.92 -16.82
CA ALA A 133 -7.85 5.22 -18.05
C ALA A 133 -8.79 6.16 -18.83
N ARG A 134 -8.29 6.74 -19.93
CA ARG A 134 -9.16 7.39 -20.90
C ARG A 134 -10.02 6.28 -21.47
N ILE A 135 -11.22 6.09 -20.91
CA ILE A 135 -12.28 5.36 -21.57
C ILE A 135 -12.60 6.19 -22.82
N HIS A 136 -12.12 5.74 -23.98
CA HIS A 136 -12.65 6.22 -25.25
C HIS A 136 -14.10 5.76 -25.33
N ILE A 137 -15.02 6.63 -24.91
CA ILE A 137 -16.43 6.49 -25.26
C ILE A 137 -16.52 6.80 -26.75
N GLY A 138 -16.36 5.75 -27.58
CA GLY A 138 -16.66 5.79 -29.00
C GLY A 138 -18.17 5.85 -29.20
N SER A 139 -18.77 7.01 -28.96
CA SER A 139 -20.10 7.33 -29.43
C SER A 139 -20.01 7.99 -30.80
N ARG A 140 -20.56 7.34 -31.83
CA ARG A 140 -21.46 7.94 -32.85
C ARG A 140 -21.73 6.93 -33.95
N GLY A 141 -22.96 6.42 -33.98
CA GLY A 141 -23.57 5.94 -35.21
C GLY A 141 -24.08 7.10 -36.08
N LYS A 142 -24.15 6.85 -37.39
CA LYS A 142 -25.12 7.34 -38.40
C LYS A 142 -24.60 7.00 -39.82
N PRO A 143 -25.45 7.02 -40.87
CA PRO A 143 -26.62 6.18 -41.14
C PRO A 143 -26.49 5.47 -42.51
N ALA A 144 -27.50 4.67 -42.86
CA ALA A 144 -27.66 4.06 -44.18
C ALA A 144 -27.86 5.11 -45.29
N ALA A 145 -27.30 4.85 -46.47
CA ALA A 145 -27.76 5.42 -47.73
C ALA A 145 -27.69 4.36 -48.83
N ALA A 146 -28.87 3.92 -49.27
CA ALA A 146 -29.08 3.10 -50.44
C ALA A 146 -28.68 3.86 -51.71
N ARG A 147 -28.13 3.15 -52.69
CA ARG A 147 -28.16 3.59 -54.09
C ARG A 147 -28.59 2.42 -54.97
N SER A 148 -29.79 2.57 -55.50
CA SER A 148 -30.27 1.91 -56.71
C SER A 148 -29.41 2.32 -57.91
N LYS A 149 -29.10 1.36 -58.77
CA LYS A 149 -29.24 1.44 -60.23
C LYS A 149 -29.14 0.03 -60.80
#